data_AF-A0A1D6IUV7-F1
#
_entry.id   AF-A0A1D6IUV7-F1
#
_cell.length_a   1.000
_cell.length_b   1.000
_cell.length_c   1.000
_cell.angle_alpha   90.00
_cell.angle_beta   90.00
_cell.angle_gamma   90.00
#
_symmetry.space_group_name_H-M   'P 1'
#
loop_
_entity.id
_entity.type
_entity.pdbx_description
1 polymer ?
#
loop_
_entity_poly.entity_id
_entity_poly.type
_entity_poly.pdbx_seq_one_letter_code
_entity_poly.pdbx_strand_id
1 'polypeptide(L)'
;MHKWKWSLKKAKKTNRELHAERCDTELKLSVARKMREEDGFYYPHNLDFRGRACPMHPHLCHLGSYLCRGVLEYAEGRPLGKYGLCWLKIHLANKYGGGIEKLSHEGKLAFVENQLFDIFDSAANPVDGNCWWTNAED
;
A
#
# COMPACT_ATOMS: atom_id res chain seq x y z
N MET A 1 -8.18 -40.18 13.43
CA MET A 1 -7.69 -38.85 13.87
C MET A 1 -8.86 -37.87 13.82
N HIS A 2 -9.29 -37.28 14.94
CA HIS A 2 -10.55 -36.53 14.99
C HIS A 2 -10.46 -35.17 14.27
N LYS A 3 -11.21 -35.03 13.17
CA LYS A 3 -11.33 -33.81 12.32
C LYS A 3 -11.60 -32.52 13.11
N TRP A 4 -12.34 -32.61 14.22
CA TRP A 4 -12.65 -31.45 15.07
C TRP A 4 -11.42 -30.85 15.76
N LYS A 5 -10.42 -31.67 16.15
CA LYS A 5 -9.19 -31.18 16.80
C LYS A 5 -8.39 -30.28 15.85
N TRP A 6 -8.32 -30.65 14.57
CA TRP A 6 -7.67 -29.86 13.53
C TRP A 6 -8.42 -28.56 13.24
N SER A 7 -9.76 -28.62 13.16
CA SER A 7 -10.59 -27.41 12.98
C SER A 7 -10.38 -26.41 14.12
N LEU A 8 -10.42 -26.89 15.38
CA LEU A 8 -10.18 -26.05 16.55
C LEU A 8 -8.78 -25.42 16.54
N LYS A 9 -7.74 -26.19 16.18
CA LYS A 9 -6.37 -25.67 16.06
C LYS A 9 -6.27 -24.60 14.98
N LYS A 10 -6.93 -24.78 13.83
CA LYS A 10 -6.98 -23.80 12.74
C LYS A 10 -7.66 -22.51 13.22
N ALA A 11 -8.85 -22.61 13.83
CA ALA A 11 -9.56 -21.44 14.37
C ALA A 11 -8.73 -20.67 15.41
N LYS A 12 -8.09 -21.37 16.36
CA LYS A 12 -7.19 -20.75 17.35
C LYS A 12 -5.96 -20.09 16.73
N LYS A 13 -5.45 -20.63 15.62
CA LYS A 13 -4.34 -20.02 14.87
C LYS A 13 -4.82 -18.74 14.19
N THR A 14 -5.89 -18.82 13.40
CA THR A 14 -6.47 -17.67 12.69
C THR A 14 -6.83 -16.53 13.64
N ASN A 15 -7.46 -16.81 14.78
CA ASN A 15 -7.81 -15.76 15.75
C ASN A 15 -6.57 -15.05 16.34
N ARG A 16 -5.48 -15.80 16.57
CA ARG A 16 -4.22 -15.19 17.06
C ARG A 16 -3.54 -14.35 15.99
N GLU A 17 -3.55 -14.81 14.74
CA GLU A 17 -3.00 -14.07 13.60
C GLU A 17 -3.78 -12.77 13.38
N LEU A 18 -5.12 -12.82 13.32
CA LEU A 18 -5.96 -11.64 13.17
C LEU A 18 -5.80 -10.64 14.32
N HIS A 19 -5.64 -11.12 15.56
CA HIS A 19 -5.38 -10.24 16.69
C HIS A 19 -4.02 -9.54 16.55
N ALA A 20 -2.98 -10.26 16.14
CA ALA A 20 -1.66 -9.69 15.90
C ALA A 20 -1.68 -8.64 14.79
N GLU A 21 -2.33 -8.94 13.65
CA GLU A 21 -2.49 -8.01 12.52
C GLU A 21 -3.23 -6.73 12.92
N ARG A 22 -4.27 -6.84 13.74
CA ARG A 22 -5.00 -5.67 14.26
C ARG A 22 -4.11 -4.82 15.15
N CYS A 23 -3.38 -5.42 16.09
CA CYS A 23 -2.46 -4.69 16.97
C CYS A 23 -1.34 -3.98 16.19
N ASP A 24 -0.78 -4.63 15.17
CA ASP A 24 0.23 -4.06 14.30
C ASP A 24 -0.33 -2.88 13.47
N THR A 25 -1.52 -3.04 12.90
CA THR A 25 -2.24 -1.98 12.17
C THR A 25 -2.50 -0.76 13.04
N GLU A 26 -3.00 -0.94 14.26
CA GLU A 26 -3.26 0.17 15.19
C GLU A 26 -1.97 0.90 15.56
N LEU A 27 -0.86 0.18 15.77
CA LEU A 27 0.42 0.80 16.08
C LEU A 27 0.94 1.65 14.92
N LYS A 28 0.84 1.15 13.69
CA LYS A 28 1.19 1.89 12.47
C LYS A 28 0.36 3.16 12.33
N LEU A 29 -0.95 3.07 12.49
CA LEU A 29 -1.86 4.22 12.42
C LEU A 29 -1.61 5.22 13.55
N SER A 30 -1.27 4.76 14.76
CA SER A 30 -0.91 5.61 15.89
C SER A 30 0.33 6.46 15.57
N VAL A 31 1.38 5.85 15.02
CA VAL A 31 2.58 6.58 14.57
C VAL A 31 2.24 7.54 13.44
N ALA A 32 1.48 7.10 12.43
CA ALA A 32 1.08 7.95 11.30
C ALA A 32 0.31 9.20 11.76
N ARG A 33 -0.66 9.03 12.67
CA ARG A 33 -1.43 10.14 13.25
C ARG A 33 -0.54 11.12 14.03
N LYS A 34 0.48 10.61 14.72
CA LYS A 34 1.42 11.46 15.47
C LYS A 34 2.31 12.29 14.54
N MET A 35 2.72 11.74 13.40
CA MET A 35 3.60 12.42 12.44
C MET A 35 2.85 13.30 11.43
N ARG A 36 1.51 13.26 11.40
CA ARG A 36 0.68 13.93 10.38
C ARG A 36 0.89 15.45 10.31
N GLU A 37 1.15 16.09 11.45
CA GLU A 37 1.29 17.55 11.53
C GLU A 37 2.74 18.02 11.36
N GLU A 38 3.69 17.10 11.19
CA GLU A 38 5.10 17.43 10.96
C GLU A 38 5.32 17.74 9.48
N ASP A 39 6.15 18.73 9.15
CA ASP A 39 6.47 19.10 7.76
C ASP A 39 7.15 17.96 6.97
N GLY A 40 7.83 17.06 7.70
CA GLY A 40 8.50 15.89 7.15
C GLY A 40 9.40 15.23 8.18
N PHE A 41 9.79 13.98 7.90
CA PHE A 41 10.69 13.23 8.77
C PHE A 41 11.58 12.29 7.96
N TYR A 42 12.65 11.81 8.60
CA TYR A 42 13.66 10.97 7.96
C TYR A 42 13.68 9.56 8.57
N TYR A 43 13.98 8.57 7.73
CA TYR A 43 14.25 7.21 8.16
C TYR A 43 15.76 6.99 8.27
N PRO A 44 16.31 6.83 9.48
CA PRO A 44 17.70 6.41 9.62
C PRO A 44 17.77 4.90 9.32
N HIS A 45 18.76 4.49 8.53
CA HIS A 45 18.89 3.12 8.03
C HIS A 45 20.06 2.39 8.71
N ASN A 46 19.89 1.08 8.94
CA ASN A 46 20.94 0.16 9.33
C ASN A 46 21.23 -0.83 8.18
N LEU A 47 22.40 -1.45 8.18
CA LEU A 47 22.80 -2.44 7.19
C LEU A 47 22.76 -3.85 7.79
N ASP A 48 22.17 -4.80 7.06
CA ASP A 48 22.32 -6.21 7.40
C ASP A 48 23.69 -6.77 6.99
N PHE A 49 23.96 -8.03 7.33
CA PHE A 49 25.24 -8.70 7.03
C PHE A 49 25.55 -8.82 5.53
N ARG A 50 24.58 -8.54 4.64
CA ARG A 50 24.72 -8.52 3.18
C ARG A 50 24.79 -7.10 2.63
N GLY A 51 24.75 -6.08 3.49
CA GLY A 51 24.77 -4.68 3.10
C GLY A 51 23.43 -4.12 2.65
N ARG A 52 22.29 -4.79 2.91
CA ARG A 52 20.97 -4.23 2.58
C ARG A 52 20.59 -3.17 3.61
N ALA A 53 20.17 -2.01 3.13
CA ALA A 53 19.69 -0.91 3.98
C ALA A 53 18.25 -1.16 4.42
N CYS A 54 18.04 -1.20 5.73
CA CYS A 54 16.76 -1.39 6.39
C CYS A 54 16.50 -0.21 7.34
N PRO A 55 15.34 0.45 7.28
CA PRO A 55 14.97 1.47 8.25
C PRO A 55 15.01 0.93 9.68
N MET A 56 15.58 1.69 10.60
CA MET A 56 15.69 1.27 11.99
C MET A 56 14.34 1.27 12.72
N HIS A 57 13.39 2.11 12.28
CA HIS A 57 12.07 2.17 12.89
C HIS A 57 11.18 1.03 12.36
N PRO A 58 10.70 0.10 13.21
CA PRO A 58 10.09 -1.14 12.74
C PRO A 58 8.60 -1.03 12.43
N HIS A 59 7.89 -0.02 12.96
CA HIS A 59 6.42 0.02 12.91
C HIS A 59 5.89 0.66 11.61
N LEU A 60 6.02 1.97 11.48
CA LEU A 60 5.66 2.69 10.26
C LEU A 60 6.89 2.92 9.40
N CYS A 61 7.01 2.19 8.30
CA CYS A 61 8.18 2.18 7.44
C CYS A 61 7.79 1.98 5.97
N HIS A 62 8.45 2.70 5.06
CA HIS A 62 8.19 2.64 3.60
C HIS A 62 8.54 1.28 2.96
N LEU A 63 9.30 0.41 3.63
CA LEU A 63 9.53 -0.99 3.21
C LEU A 63 8.50 -1.97 3.81
N GLY A 64 7.51 -1.47 4.54
CA GLY A 64 6.48 -2.26 5.21
C GLY A 64 5.35 -2.73 4.30
N SER A 65 4.21 -3.04 4.92
CA SER A 65 2.99 -3.48 4.22
C SER A 65 2.42 -2.39 3.31
N TYR A 66 1.44 -2.76 2.47
CA TYR A 66 0.72 -1.81 1.62
C TYR A 66 0.20 -0.59 2.40
N LEU A 67 -0.41 -0.82 3.57
CA LEU A 67 -0.85 0.24 4.47
C LEU A 67 0.27 1.23 4.80
N CYS A 68 1.48 0.74 5.15
CA CYS A 68 2.60 1.62 5.46
C CYS A 68 3.02 2.47 4.25
N ARG A 69 3.04 1.87 3.05
CA ARG A 69 3.40 2.57 1.81
C ARG A 69 2.34 3.59 1.39
N GLY A 70 1.06 3.28 1.60
CA GLY A 70 -0.06 4.13 1.20
C GLY A 70 -0.28 5.35 2.09
N VAL A 71 0.18 5.32 3.35
CA VAL A 71 0.07 6.47 4.28
C VAL A 71 1.31 7.39 4.27
N LEU A 72 2.32 7.06 3.47
CA LEU A 72 3.58 7.81 3.38
C LEU A 72 3.72 8.43 2.00
N GLU A 73 4.17 9.68 1.95
CA GLU A 73 4.53 10.39 0.72
C GLU A 73 5.88 11.09 0.87
N TYR A 74 6.47 11.52 -0.25
CA TYR A 74 7.68 12.32 -0.21
C TYR A 74 7.35 13.73 0.32
N ALA A 75 8.14 14.21 1.29
CA ALA A 75 7.96 15.55 1.87
C ALA A 75 8.17 16.68 0.83
N GLU A 76 9.05 16.47 -0.14
CA GLU A 76 9.35 17.46 -1.18
C GLU A 76 8.63 17.10 -2.50
N GLY A 77 7.59 17.87 -2.82
CA GLY A 77 6.90 17.78 -4.11
C GLY A 77 7.71 18.37 -5.28
N ARG A 78 7.49 17.83 -6.48
CA ARG A 78 8.04 18.39 -7.74
C ARG A 78 6.95 18.49 -8.81
N PRO A 79 6.99 19.50 -9.69
CA PRO A 79 6.02 19.61 -10.78
C PRO A 79 6.12 18.41 -11.72
N LEU A 80 4.98 17.74 -11.98
CA LEU A 80 4.91 16.52 -12.78
C LEU A 80 5.37 16.74 -14.24
N GLY A 81 4.88 17.80 -14.87
CA GLY A 81 4.98 17.97 -16.31
C GLY A 81 4.32 16.82 -17.10
N LYS A 82 4.51 16.82 -18.42
CA LYS A 82 3.90 15.81 -19.30
C LYS A 82 4.41 14.39 -19.00
N TYR A 83 5.72 14.24 -18.83
CA TYR A 83 6.34 12.94 -18.59
C TYR A 83 6.04 12.39 -17.19
N GLY A 84 6.00 13.24 -16.16
CA GLY A 84 5.64 12.81 -14.81
C GLY A 84 4.19 12.33 -14.75
N LEU A 85 3.27 13.00 -15.45
CA LEU A 85 1.88 12.54 -15.54
C LEU A 85 1.78 11.16 -16.22
N CYS A 86 2.53 10.94 -17.32
CA CYS A 86 2.60 9.62 -17.95
C CYS A 86 3.09 8.54 -16.97
N TRP A 87 4.15 8.82 -16.22
CA TRP A 87 4.68 7.87 -15.23
C TRP A 87 3.75 7.63 -14.06
N LEU A 88 2.99 8.64 -13.63
CA LEU A 88 1.98 8.47 -12.58
C LEU A 88 0.84 7.54 -13.03
N LYS A 89 0.38 7.68 -14.28
CA LYS A 89 -0.59 6.75 -14.87
C LYS A 89 -0.03 5.33 -14.97
N ILE A 90 1.21 5.18 -15.43
CA ILE A 90 1.88 3.86 -15.46
C ILE A 90 2.03 3.28 -14.05
N HIS A 91 2.34 4.09 -13.05
CA HIS A 91 2.42 3.67 -11.66
C HIS A 91 1.08 3.12 -11.16
N LEU A 92 -0.02 3.83 -11.42
CA LEU A 92 -1.37 3.36 -11.10
C LEU A 92 -1.69 2.03 -11.77
N ALA A 93 -1.39 1.88 -13.06
CA ALA A 93 -1.60 0.63 -13.79
C ALA A 93 -0.78 -0.54 -13.22
N ASN A 94 0.45 -0.28 -12.78
CA ASN A 94 1.27 -1.29 -12.11
C ASN A 94 0.71 -1.70 -10.75
N LYS A 95 0.10 -0.75 -10.02
CA LYS A 95 -0.51 -0.99 -8.71
C LYS A 95 -1.82 -1.76 -8.80
N TYR A 96 -2.59 -1.52 -9.87
CA TYR A 96 -3.82 -2.25 -10.12
C TYR A 96 -3.59 -3.77 -10.25
N GLY A 97 -2.49 -4.18 -10.90
CA GLY A 97 -2.13 -5.60 -11.04
C GLY A 97 -3.04 -6.36 -12.02
N GLY A 98 -3.27 -7.65 -11.79
CA GLY A 98 -4.21 -8.45 -12.60
C GLY A 98 -3.75 -8.73 -14.03
N GLY A 99 -2.45 -8.62 -14.31
CA GLY A 99 -1.88 -8.74 -15.64
C GLY A 99 -1.74 -7.40 -16.39
N ILE A 100 -2.30 -6.31 -15.85
CA ILE A 100 -2.15 -4.95 -16.41
C ILE A 100 -0.70 -4.47 -16.26
N GLU A 101 -0.01 -4.87 -15.20
CA GLU A 101 1.40 -4.57 -14.95
C GLU A 101 2.35 -5.14 -16.01
N LYS A 102 1.89 -6.14 -16.78
CA LYS A 102 2.64 -6.79 -17.86
C LYS A 102 2.41 -6.18 -19.24
N LEU A 103 1.44 -5.27 -19.38
CA LEU A 103 1.19 -4.59 -20.65
C LEU A 103 2.36 -3.68 -21.05
N SER A 104 2.40 -3.29 -22.33
CA SER A 104 3.28 -2.21 -22.78
C SER A 104 2.94 -0.90 -22.07
N HIS A 105 3.88 0.07 -22.08
CA HIS A 105 3.60 1.39 -21.51
C HIS A 105 2.35 2.05 -22.12
N GLU A 106 2.15 1.91 -23.43
CA GLU A 106 0.95 2.41 -24.11
C GLU A 106 -0.31 1.68 -23.65
N GLY A 107 -0.26 0.36 -23.49
CA GLY A 107 -1.39 -0.42 -22.96
C GLY A 107 -1.77 -0.02 -21.54
N LYS A 108 -0.78 0.25 -20.68
CA LYS A 108 -1.00 0.76 -19.32
C LYS A 108 -1.65 2.14 -19.32
N LEU A 109 -1.19 3.03 -20.19
CA LEU A 109 -1.79 4.36 -20.35
C LEU A 109 -3.23 4.24 -20.80
N ALA A 110 -3.51 3.47 -21.85
CA ALA A 110 -4.87 3.25 -22.36
C ALA A 110 -5.80 2.67 -21.29
N PHE A 111 -5.32 1.72 -20.48
CA PHE A 111 -6.08 1.19 -19.34
C PHE A 111 -6.49 2.30 -18.36
N VAL A 112 -5.57 3.17 -17.98
CA VAL A 112 -5.87 4.27 -17.05
C VAL A 112 -6.80 5.30 -17.68
N GLU A 113 -6.63 5.67 -18.95
CA GLU A 113 -7.52 6.61 -19.63
C GLU A 113 -8.96 6.09 -19.71
N ASN A 114 -9.15 4.78 -19.93
CA ASN A 114 -10.47 4.18 -20.00
C ASN A 114 -11.18 4.15 -18.62
N GLN A 115 -10.40 4.12 -17.53
CA GLN A 115 -10.90 3.96 -16.16
C GLN A 115 -10.96 5.29 -15.39
N LEU A 116 -10.84 6.44 -16.07
CA LEU A 116 -10.83 7.75 -15.41
C LEU A 116 -12.04 8.00 -14.53
N PHE A 117 -13.22 7.54 -14.94
CA PHE A 117 -14.43 7.68 -14.13
C PHE A 117 -14.29 6.98 -12.77
N ASP A 118 -13.88 5.71 -12.77
CA ASP A 118 -13.71 4.92 -11.55
C ASP A 118 -12.59 5.45 -10.65
N ILE A 119 -11.53 6.00 -11.26
CA ILE A 119 -10.43 6.64 -10.55
C ILE A 119 -10.93 7.89 -9.82
N PHE A 120 -11.69 8.75 -10.50
CA PHE A 120 -12.23 9.96 -9.88
C PHE A 120 -13.29 9.65 -8.82
N ASP A 121 -14.15 8.66 -9.06
CA ASP A 121 -15.12 8.21 -8.06
C ASP A 121 -14.42 7.64 -6.82
N SER A 122 -13.41 6.79 -7.00
CA SER A 122 -12.63 6.22 -5.89
C SER A 122 -11.91 7.29 -5.07
N ALA A 123 -11.46 8.37 -5.71
CA ALA A 123 -10.81 9.49 -5.02
C ALA A 123 -11.81 10.38 -4.25
N ALA A 124 -13.01 10.61 -4.81
CA ALA A 124 -14.02 11.47 -4.21
C ALA A 124 -14.84 10.75 -3.12
N ASN A 125 -15.19 9.47 -3.36
CA ASN A 125 -16.06 8.64 -2.53
C ASN A 125 -15.37 7.31 -2.20
N PRO A 126 -14.27 7.30 -1.42
CA PRO A 126 -13.43 6.12 -1.25
C PRO A 126 -14.11 4.93 -0.53
N VAL A 127 -15.19 5.19 0.22
CA VAL A 127 -15.91 4.17 1.01
C VAL A 127 -17.35 3.95 0.50
N ASP A 128 -18.03 5.03 0.10
CA ASP A 128 -19.46 4.97 -0.28
C ASP A 128 -19.66 4.93 -1.82
N GLY A 129 -18.59 5.05 -2.61
CA GLY A 129 -18.63 4.96 -4.06
C GLY A 129 -18.53 3.52 -4.58
N ASN A 130 -18.09 3.38 -5.83
CA ASN A 130 -17.92 2.08 -6.48
C ASN A 130 -16.77 1.24 -5.88
N CYS A 131 -15.93 1.85 -5.03
CA CYS A 131 -14.80 1.21 -4.36
C CYS A 131 -13.88 0.44 -5.34
N TRP A 132 -13.73 0.94 -6.57
CA TRP A 132 -12.99 0.26 -7.64
C TRP A 132 -11.55 -0.07 -7.23
N TRP A 133 -10.93 0.83 -6.46
CA TRP A 133 -9.58 0.66 -5.91
C TRP A 133 -9.39 -0.61 -5.05
N THR A 134 -10.46 -1.16 -4.45
CA THR A 134 -10.38 -2.40 -3.65
C THR A 134 -10.16 -3.66 -4.49
N ASN A 135 -10.37 -3.57 -5.81
CA ASN A 135 -10.10 -4.67 -6.74
C ASN A 135 -8.62 -4.72 -7.18
N ALA A 136 -7.83 -3.70 -6.85
CA ALA A 136 -6.40 -3.70 -7.12
C ALA A 136 -5.67 -4.75 -6.27
N GLU A 137 -4.57 -5.29 -6.79
CA GLU A 137 -3.73 -6.23 -6.03
C GLU A 137 -2.92 -5.54 -4.93
N ASP A 138 -2.48 -4.30 -5.19
CA ASP A 138 -1.59 -3.51 -4.34
C ASP A 138 -2.10 -2.07 -4.26
#